data_AF-A0A1J7GX02-F1
#
_entry.id   AF-A0A1J7GX02-F1
#
_cell.length_a   1.000
_cell.length_b   1.000
_cell.length_c   1.000
_cell.angle_alpha   90.00
_cell.angle_beta   90.00
_cell.angle_gamma   90.00
#
_symmetry.space_group_name_H-M   'P 1'
#
loop_
_entity.id
_entity.type
_entity.pdbx_description
1 polymer ?
#
loop_
_entity_poly.entity_id
_entity_poly.type
_entity_poly.pdbx_seq_one_letter_code
_entity_poly.pdbx_strand_id
1 'polypeptide(L)' 'MHVGAVEPGERALVVDDLIATGGTLCAAMDLLVKKCGSIIEGMECACIIELPELKVCIVWISK' A
#
# COMPACT_ATOMS: atom_id res chain seq x y z
N MET A 1 2.17 13.04 4.96
CA MET A 1 3.00 12.68 3.79
C MET A 1 3.69 13.92 3.28
N HIS A 2 5.00 13.83 3.04
CA HIS A 2 5.75 14.89 2.40
C HIS A 2 5.47 14.87 0.89
N VAL A 3 5.31 16.05 0.29
CA VAL A 3 5.10 16.15 -1.16
C VAL A 3 6.43 15.88 -1.87
N GLY A 4 6.42 15.04 -2.91
CA GLY A 4 7.63 14.63 -3.62
C GLY A 4 8.46 13.56 -2.89
N ALA A 5 7.88 12.88 -1.89
CA ALA A 5 8.57 11.78 -1.21
C ALA A 5 8.71 10.51 -2.07
N VAL A 6 7.90 10.39 -3.12
CA VAL A 6 7.90 9.27 -4.07
C VAL A 6 7.65 9.85 -5.47
N GLU A 7 8.47 9.48 -6.42
CA GLU A 7 8.43 9.93 -7.80
C GLU A 7 7.94 8.82 -8.76
N PRO A 8 7.40 9.18 -9.95
CA PRO A 8 7.03 8.20 -10.97
C PRO A 8 8.19 7.27 -11.33
N GLY A 9 7.93 5.96 -11.37
CA GLY A 9 8.94 4.94 -11.69
C GLY A 9 9.79 4.45 -10.50
N GLU A 10 9.63 5.04 -9.31
CA GLU A 10 10.23 4.51 -8.09
C GLU A 10 9.43 3.34 -7.53
N ARG A 11 10.12 2.41 -6.84
CA ARG A 11 9.48 1.32 -6.10
C ARG A 11 9.10 1.78 -4.70
N ALA A 12 7.92 1.37 -4.23
CA ALA A 12 7.41 1.73 -2.91
C ALA A 12 6.92 0.50 -2.15
N LEU A 13 7.35 0.39 -0.88
CA LEU A 13 6.87 -0.58 0.09
C LEU A 13 6.09 0.15 1.18
N VAL A 14 4.82 -0.19 1.35
CA VAL A 14 3.98 0.34 2.43
C VAL A 14 4.01 -0.62 3.61
N VAL A 15 4.49 -0.16 4.76
CA VAL A 15 4.60 -0.97 5.97
C VAL A 15 3.68 -0.42 7.05
N ASP A 16 2.94 -1.31 7.71
CA ASP A 16 2.13 -0.99 8.89
C ASP A 16 2.45 -1.99 10.02
N ASP A 17 2.16 -1.63 11.27
CA ASP A 17 2.36 -2.54 12.40
C ASP A 17 1.33 -3.67 12.39
N LEU A 18 0.06 -3.33 12.15
CA LEU A 18 -1.07 -4.23 12.21
C LEU A 18 -2.03 -3.99 11.04
N ILE A 19 -2.48 -5.07 10.42
CA ILE A 19 -3.58 -5.04 9.47
C ILE A 19 -4.88 -5.53 10.11
N ALA A 20 -5.85 -4.62 10.15
CA ALA A 20 -7.23 -4.90 10.53
C ALA A 20 -8.08 -5.18 9.28
N THR A 21 -8.89 -4.23 8.81
CA THR A 21 -9.69 -4.37 7.59
C THR A 21 -8.90 -4.14 6.29
N GLY A 22 -7.67 -3.62 6.39
CA GLY A 22 -6.84 -3.23 5.24
C GLY A 22 -7.11 -1.82 4.69
N GLY A 23 -8.08 -1.08 5.25
CA GLY A 23 -8.44 0.25 4.76
C GLY A 23 -7.28 1.26 4.73
N THR A 24 -6.40 1.22 5.73
CA THR A 24 -5.21 2.09 5.79
C THR A 24 -4.26 1.84 4.62
N LEU A 25 -3.94 0.57 4.37
CA LEU A 25 -3.07 0.17 3.26
C LEU A 25 -3.72 0.54 1.91
N CYS A 26 -5.01 0.25 1.71
CA CYS A 26 -5.71 0.62 0.48
C CYS A 26 -5.69 2.14 0.24
N ALA A 27 -5.94 2.96 1.26
CA ALA A 27 -5.89 4.41 1.12
C ALA A 27 -4.47 4.92 0.81
N ALA A 28 -3.44 4.30 1.41
CA ALA A 28 -2.05 4.62 1.10
C ALA A 28 -1.71 4.25 -0.35
N MET A 29 -2.17 3.09 -0.82
CA MET A 29 -1.97 2.65 -2.20
C MET A 29 -2.66 3.58 -3.21
N ASP A 30 -3.93 3.93 -2.96
CA ASP A 30 -4.67 4.88 -3.79
C ASP A 30 -3.97 6.24 -3.89
N LEU A 31 -3.38 6.69 -2.78
CA LEU A 31 -2.65 7.95 -2.74
C LEU A 31 -1.39 7.87 -3.61
N LEU A 32 -0.61 6.80 -3.49
CA LEU A 32 0.59 6.56 -4.30
C LEU A 32 0.26 6.51 -5.80
N VAL A 33 -0.77 5.75 -6.20
CA VAL A 33 -1.22 5.67 -7.59
C VAL A 33 -1.63 7.05 -8.13
N LYS A 34 -2.36 7.84 -7.33
CA LYS A 34 -2.80 9.20 -7.73
C LYS A 34 -1.66 10.21 -7.83
N LYS A 35 -0.59 10.06 -7.03
CA LYS A 35 0.51 11.03 -6.97
C LYS A 35 1.65 10.70 -7.93
N CYS A 36 1.96 9.43 -8.12
CA CYS A 36 3.12 8.99 -8.89
C CYS A 36 2.77 8.59 -10.33
N GLY A 37 1.48 8.49 -10.67
CA GLY A 37 1.03 8.31 -12.06
C GLY A 37 1.44 6.97 -12.65
N SER A 38 0.47 6.06 -12.74
CA SER A 38 0.64 4.69 -13.24
C SER A 38 1.47 3.81 -12.31
N ILE A 39 1.20 2.50 -12.41
CA ILE A 39 1.63 1.42 -11.52
C ILE A 39 3.10 1.62 -11.11
N ILE A 40 3.33 1.90 -9.83
CA ILE A 40 4.66 1.70 -9.24
C ILE A 40 5.01 0.23 -9.52
N GLU A 41 5.96 -0.02 -10.42
CA GLU A 41 6.41 -1.40 -10.67
C GLU A 41 6.93 -1.97 -9.35
N GLY A 42 6.29 -3.03 -8.85
CA GLY A 42 6.65 -3.62 -7.56
C GLY A 42 6.14 -2.84 -6.35
N MET A 43 4.87 -2.44 -6.35
CA MET A 43 4.23 -1.89 -5.17
C MET A 43 3.86 -3.01 -4.19
N GLU A 44 4.48 -2.97 -3.01
CA GLU A 44 4.36 -4.03 -2.02
C GLU A 44 3.75 -3.49 -0.72
N CYS A 45 3.12 -4.38 0.05
CA CYS A 45 2.68 -4.06 1.39
C CYS A 45 3.12 -5.14 2.38
N ALA A 46 3.50 -4.71 3.58
CA ALA A 46 3.92 -5.59 4.67
C ALA A 46 3.25 -5.16 5.98
N CYS A 47 2.84 -6.14 6.77
CA CYS A 47 2.33 -5.94 8.12
C CYS A 47 2.91 -6.99 9.05
N ILE A 48 3.10 -6.64 10.32
CA ILE A 48 3.68 -7.55 11.32
C ILE A 48 2.58 -8.41 11.95
N ILE A 49 1.40 -7.84 12.18
CA ILE A 49 0.29 -8.50 12.86
C ILE A 49 -0.95 -8.46 11.94
N GLU A 50 -1.62 -9.61 11.77
CA GLU A 50 -2.89 -9.72 11.07
C GLU A 50 -4.01 -10.08 12.05
N LEU A 51 -5.18 -9.44 11.91
CA LEU A 51 -6.39 -9.77 12.65
C LEU A 51 -7.33 -10.66 11.80
N PRO A 52 -7.25 -12.01 11.90
CA PRO A 52 -7.93 -12.93 10.98
C PRO A 52 -9.47 -12.89 11.07
N GLU A 53 -10.00 -12.40 12.18
CA GLU A 53 -11.45 -12.26 12.40
C GLU A 53 -12.06 -11.10 11.61
N LEU A 54 -11.23 -10.18 11.12
CA LEU A 54 -11.63 -9.09 10.25
C LEU A 54 -11.42 -9.52 8.81
N LYS A 55 -12.40 -9.27 7.93
CA LYS A 55 -12.22 -9.48 6.48
C LYS A 55 -11.12 -8.53 5.99
N VAL A 56 -9.92 -9.06 5.85
CA VAL A 56 -8.78 -8.35 5.29
C VAL A 56 -8.99 -8.24 3.78
N CYS A 57 -9.07 -7.01 3.26
CA CYS A 57 -9.12 -6.77 1.83
C CYS A 57 -7.72 -6.38 1.32
N ILE A 58 -6.76 -7.31 1.35
CA ILE A 58 -5.50 -7.11 0.62
C ILE A 58 -5.75 -7.53 -0.82
N VAL A 59 -5.90 -6.55 -1.71
CA VAL A 59 -5.78 -6.80 -3.14
C VAL A 59 -4.30 -7.09 -3.41
N TRP A 60 -3.94 -8.35 -3.57
CA TRP A 60 -2.62 -8.73 -4.08
C TRP A 60 -2.52 -8.22 -5.51
N ILE A 61 -1.96 -7.03 -5.70
CA ILE A 61 -1.53 -6.54 -7.01
C ILE A 61 -0.19 -7.22 -7.32
N SER A 62 -0.23 -8.54 -7.48
CA SER A 62 0.87 -9.30 -8.07
C SER A 62 0.42 -9.78 -9.43
N LYS A 63 0.63 -8.94 -10.43
CA LYS A 63 0.97 -9.32 -11.80
C LYS A 63 1.77 -8.20 -12.44
#